data_AF-A0A672N5D5-F1
#
_entry.id   AF-A0A672N5D5-F1
#
_cell.length_a   1.000
_cell.length_b   1.000
_cell.length_c   1.000
_cell.angle_alpha   90.00
_cell.angle_beta   90.00
_cell.angle_gamma   90.00
#
_symmetry.space_group_name_H-M   'P 1'
#
loop_
_entity.id
_entity.type
_entity.pdbx_description
1 polymer ?
#
loop_
_entity_poly.entity_id
_entity_poly.type
_entity_poly.pdbx_seq_one_letter_code
_entity_poly.pdbx_strand_id
1 'polypeptide(L)'
;MAHVRTYNPRVRVGNWKEDVTLEEETLKNFILQKDRGQLTVQKEGDLRQNILKPVSLSVSQDGFLHFGDTVMLVNSGGGEHEQRGSCVLSIIADSSCITSQSDSNSWLICFIICDGEVLRYDQSFALRTTAGFAGELFLASDHKTFLKCAKKSRLQELSLVDEFDFLCWWKVIYFDPQERLENEGYPVQVNSKVLISHCKTNQCLAALGNHILW
;
A
#
# COMPACT_ATOMS: atom_id res chain seq x y z
N MET A 1 18.00 39.27 -8.90
CA MET A 1 18.03 40.22 -7.77
C MET A 1 16.67 40.16 -7.10
N ALA A 2 16.60 39.69 -5.85
CA ALA A 2 15.33 39.64 -5.12
C ALA A 2 14.89 41.07 -4.81
N HIS A 3 13.66 41.42 -5.17
CA HIS A 3 13.05 42.70 -4.85
C HIS A 3 12.83 42.75 -3.33
N VAL A 4 13.80 43.28 -2.60
CA VAL A 4 13.71 43.45 -1.14
C VAL A 4 12.62 44.49 -0.85
N ARG A 5 11.47 44.04 -0.34
CA ARG A 5 10.40 44.92 0.13
C ARG A 5 10.86 45.61 1.43
N THR A 6 11.24 46.88 1.33
CA THR A 6 11.69 47.69 2.47
C THR A 6 10.52 48.16 3.36
N TYR A 7 9.30 48.26 2.80
CA TYR A 7 8.13 48.78 3.48
C TYR A 7 6.91 47.86 3.27
N ASN A 8 6.00 47.84 4.25
CA ASN A 8 4.72 47.10 4.15
C ASN A 8 3.85 47.73 3.05
N PRO A 9 3.12 46.95 2.21
CA PRO A 9 2.22 47.47 1.16
C PRO A 9 1.16 48.46 1.64
N ARG A 10 0.82 48.46 2.94
CA ARG A 10 -0.08 49.45 3.56
C ARG A 10 0.55 50.84 3.72
N VAL A 11 1.88 50.92 3.68
CA VAL A 11 2.64 52.17 3.66
C VAL A 11 2.69 52.63 2.21
N ARG A 12 2.14 53.83 1.93
CA ARG A 12 1.98 54.36 0.57
C ARG A 12 3.28 54.87 -0.04
N VAL A 13 4.29 54.01 -0.13
CA VAL A 13 5.63 54.29 -0.65
C VAL A 13 5.94 53.34 -1.80
N GLY A 14 6.49 53.86 -2.89
CA GLY A 14 6.84 53.05 -4.05
C GLY A 14 5.62 52.42 -4.72
N ASN A 15 5.69 51.13 -5.01
CA ASN A 15 4.67 50.39 -5.78
C ASN A 15 3.49 49.86 -4.94
N TRP A 16 3.19 50.52 -3.83
CA TRP A 16 2.22 50.08 -2.82
C TRP A 16 0.84 49.74 -3.42
N LYS A 17 0.40 50.47 -4.47
CA LYS A 17 -0.92 50.27 -5.06
C LYS A 17 -1.01 48.98 -5.87
N GLU A 18 0.02 48.66 -6.66
CA GLU A 18 0.09 47.39 -7.39
C GLU A 18 0.22 46.23 -6.40
N ASP A 19 1.04 46.40 -5.35
CA ASP A 19 1.23 45.40 -4.30
C ASP A 19 -0.10 45.06 -3.59
N VAL A 20 -0.88 46.08 -3.19
CA VAL A 20 -2.20 45.88 -2.57
C VAL A 20 -3.19 45.24 -3.54
N THR A 21 -3.21 45.68 -4.80
CA THR A 21 -4.12 45.13 -5.82
C THR A 21 -3.80 43.65 -6.08
N LEU A 22 -2.53 43.29 -6.16
CA LEU A 22 -2.08 41.92 -6.32
C LEU A 22 -2.46 41.05 -5.11
N GLU A 23 -2.34 41.56 -3.89
CA GLU A 23 -2.79 40.88 -2.68
C GLU A 23 -4.31 40.65 -2.69
N GLU A 24 -5.10 41.61 -3.15
CA GLU A 24 -6.55 41.46 -3.28
C GLU A 24 -6.94 40.44 -4.36
N GLU A 25 -6.30 40.46 -5.52
CA GLU A 25 -6.57 39.51 -6.62
C GLU A 25 -6.13 38.09 -6.25
N THR A 26 -4.99 37.93 -5.58
CA THR A 26 -4.55 36.62 -5.08
C THR A 26 -5.50 36.07 -4.03
N LEU A 27 -6.02 36.93 -3.13
CA LEU A 27 -7.04 36.52 -2.16
C LEU A 27 -8.37 36.15 -2.83
N LYS A 28 -8.84 36.92 -3.82
CA LYS A 28 -10.05 36.59 -4.60
C LYS A 28 -9.91 35.24 -5.30
N ASN A 29 -8.77 34.99 -5.94
CA ASN A 29 -8.48 33.70 -6.58
C ASN A 29 -8.45 32.56 -5.55
N PHE A 30 -7.86 32.79 -4.38
CA PHE A 30 -7.84 31.81 -3.29
C PHE A 30 -9.27 31.46 -2.82
N ILE A 31 -10.12 32.46 -2.59
CA ILE A 31 -11.52 32.23 -2.17
C ILE A 31 -12.28 31.47 -3.25
N LEU A 32 -12.16 31.86 -4.53
CA LEU A 32 -12.81 31.14 -5.63
C LEU A 32 -12.34 29.68 -5.73
N GLN A 33 -11.04 29.42 -5.56
CA GLN A 33 -10.52 28.06 -5.54
C GLN A 33 -10.99 27.27 -4.30
N LYS A 34 -11.09 27.92 -3.14
CA LYS A 34 -11.62 27.35 -1.90
C LYS A 34 -13.07 26.93 -2.06
N ASP A 35 -13.91 27.81 -2.60
CA ASP A 35 -15.34 27.56 -2.81
C ASP A 35 -15.58 26.44 -3.82
N ARG A 36 -14.67 26.29 -4.79
CA ARG A 36 -14.68 25.19 -5.77
C ARG A 36 -14.04 23.90 -5.27
N GLY A 37 -13.47 23.85 -4.06
CA GLY A 37 -12.77 22.67 -3.56
C GLY A 37 -11.46 22.37 -4.30
N GLN A 38 -10.87 23.36 -4.97
CA GLN A 38 -9.71 23.16 -5.84
C GLN A 38 -8.37 23.37 -5.15
N LEU A 39 -8.38 23.83 -3.89
CA LEU A 39 -7.15 24.01 -3.13
C LEU A 39 -6.47 22.66 -2.92
N THR A 40 -5.14 22.64 -3.04
CA THR A 40 -4.32 21.44 -2.83
C THR A 40 -4.60 20.78 -1.48
N VAL A 41 -4.73 21.59 -0.42
CA VAL A 41 -5.05 21.10 0.93
C VAL A 41 -6.41 20.42 1.02
N GLN A 42 -7.41 20.89 0.26
CA GLN A 42 -8.74 20.26 0.24
C GLN A 42 -8.67 18.93 -0.49
N LYS A 43 -8.08 18.91 -1.69
CA LYS A 43 -7.90 17.68 -2.49
C LYS A 43 -7.07 16.62 -1.75
N GLU A 44 -6.00 17.04 -1.09
CA GLU A 44 -5.17 16.15 -0.26
C GLU A 44 -5.96 15.60 0.93
N GLY A 45 -6.74 16.46 1.60
CA GLY A 45 -7.64 16.05 2.69
C GLY A 45 -8.67 15.02 2.23
N ASP A 46 -9.35 15.28 1.10
CA ASP A 46 -10.34 14.36 0.52
C ASP A 46 -9.71 13.03 0.11
N LEU A 47 -8.53 13.08 -0.52
CA LEU A 47 -7.77 11.89 -0.90
C LEU A 47 -7.38 11.07 0.33
N ARG A 48 -6.83 11.71 1.36
CA ARG A 48 -6.43 11.06 2.60
C ARG A 48 -7.62 10.43 3.31
N GLN A 49 -8.75 11.15 3.39
CA GLN A 49 -9.96 10.63 4.00
C GLN A 49 -10.51 9.43 3.22
N ASN A 50 -10.42 9.42 1.88
CA ASN A 50 -10.89 8.32 1.05
C ASN A 50 -9.98 7.09 1.11
N ILE A 51 -8.66 7.26 1.12
CA ILE A 51 -7.68 6.16 1.19
C ILE A 51 -7.70 5.51 2.59
N LEU A 52 -7.86 6.32 3.65
CA LEU A 52 -7.83 5.83 5.04
C LEU A 52 -9.20 5.40 5.57
N LYS A 53 -10.20 5.21 4.69
CA LYS A 53 -11.50 4.67 5.14
C LYS A 53 -11.28 3.26 5.70
N PRO A 54 -11.84 2.95 6.88
CA PRO A 54 -11.75 1.59 7.41
C PRO A 54 -12.45 0.62 6.46
N VAL A 55 -11.78 -0.48 6.15
CA VAL A 55 -12.32 -1.58 5.35
C VAL A 55 -12.68 -2.72 6.30
N SER A 56 -13.90 -3.24 6.18
CA SER A 56 -14.32 -4.43 6.90
C SER A 56 -13.68 -5.68 6.29
N LEU A 57 -12.91 -6.42 7.10
CA LEU A 57 -12.31 -7.69 6.69
C LEU A 57 -13.34 -8.83 6.74
N SER A 58 -13.10 -9.89 5.96
CA SER A 58 -13.96 -11.08 5.93
C SER A 58 -13.69 -11.98 7.14
N VAL A 59 -14.73 -12.32 7.91
CA VAL A 59 -14.59 -13.24 9.05
C VAL A 59 -14.58 -14.69 8.55
N SER A 60 -13.46 -15.40 8.74
CA SER A 60 -13.37 -16.84 8.50
C SER A 60 -14.16 -17.61 9.58
N GLN A 61 -15.01 -18.54 9.15
CA GLN A 61 -15.87 -19.32 10.06
C GLN A 61 -15.20 -20.63 10.53
N ASP A 62 -14.25 -21.13 9.75
CA ASP A 62 -13.60 -22.44 9.91
C ASP A 62 -12.10 -22.32 10.22
N GLY A 63 -11.55 -21.11 10.24
CA GLY A 63 -10.15 -20.83 10.56
C GLY A 63 -9.21 -20.90 9.35
N PHE A 64 -9.73 -21.09 8.14
CA PHE A 64 -8.95 -21.12 6.91
C PHE A 64 -9.26 -19.94 5.99
N LEU A 65 -8.29 -19.61 5.13
CA LEU A 65 -8.42 -18.55 4.12
C LEU A 65 -9.21 -19.06 2.92
N HIS A 66 -10.24 -18.31 2.52
CA HIS A 66 -11.05 -18.62 1.35
C HIS A 66 -10.80 -17.63 0.22
N PHE A 67 -11.09 -18.09 -0.99
CA PHE A 67 -11.15 -17.20 -2.14
C PHE A 67 -12.41 -16.33 -2.06
N GLY A 68 -12.26 -15.04 -2.34
CA GLY A 68 -13.26 -14.00 -2.12
C GLY A 68 -13.11 -13.27 -0.78
N ASP A 69 -12.28 -13.78 0.13
CA ASP A 69 -12.05 -13.11 1.42
C ASP A 69 -11.30 -11.80 1.23
N THR A 70 -11.78 -10.77 1.94
CA THR A 70 -11.06 -9.51 2.08
C THR A 70 -10.06 -9.65 3.22
N VAL A 71 -8.78 -9.75 2.85
CA VAL A 71 -7.67 -10.01 3.75
C VAL A 71 -6.69 -8.85 3.76
N MET A 72 -5.91 -8.76 4.83
CA MET A 72 -4.86 -7.77 5.01
C MET A 72 -3.51 -8.45 5.08
N LEU A 73 -2.54 -7.95 4.31
CA LEU A 73 -1.16 -8.42 4.38
C LEU A 73 -0.41 -7.60 5.42
N VAL A 74 0.11 -8.26 6.44
CA VAL A 74 0.92 -7.62 7.48
C VAL A 74 2.31 -8.21 7.48
N ASN A 75 3.31 -7.35 7.34
CA ASN A 75 4.67 -7.78 7.63
C ASN A 75 4.80 -7.97 9.14
N SER A 76 5.06 -9.21 9.54
CA SER A 76 5.06 -9.58 10.96
C SER A 76 6.37 -9.26 11.66
N GLY A 77 7.36 -8.72 10.94
CA GLY A 77 8.68 -8.34 11.44
C GLY A 77 9.38 -9.52 12.11
N GLY A 78 10.36 -10.13 11.43
CA GLY A 78 11.30 -10.98 12.18
C GLY A 78 12.01 -10.11 13.22
N GLY A 79 12.14 -10.60 14.46
CA GLY A 79 12.97 -9.94 15.46
C GLY A 79 14.39 -9.72 14.94
N GLU A 80 15.15 -8.81 15.55
CA GLU A 80 16.50 -8.37 15.11
C GLU A 80 17.50 -9.51 14.79
N HIS A 81 17.19 -10.75 15.18
CA HIS A 81 17.98 -11.96 14.94
C HIS A 81 17.54 -12.85 13.75
N GLU A 82 16.46 -12.54 13.03
CA GLU A 82 16.00 -13.36 11.89
C GLU A 82 16.45 -12.79 10.55
N GLN A 83 17.38 -13.49 9.88
CA GLN A 83 17.89 -13.14 8.54
C GLN A 83 16.80 -13.05 7.44
N ARG A 84 15.59 -13.54 7.72
CA ARG A 84 14.41 -13.50 6.84
C ARG A 84 13.26 -12.64 7.36
N GLY A 85 13.48 -11.83 8.39
CA GLY A 85 12.42 -11.02 9.00
C GLY A 85 11.69 -10.09 8.03
N SER A 86 12.37 -9.67 6.95
CA SER A 86 11.80 -8.79 5.93
C SER A 86 10.75 -9.47 5.05
N CYS A 87 10.75 -10.80 4.87
CA CYS A 87 9.79 -11.52 4.03
C CYS A 87 8.69 -12.27 4.80
N VAL A 88 8.66 -12.16 6.12
CA VAL A 88 7.64 -12.81 6.95
C VAL A 88 6.35 -12.00 6.88
N LEU A 89 5.36 -12.53 6.18
CA LEU A 89 4.04 -11.93 6.08
C LEU A 89 3.05 -12.79 6.85
N SER A 90 2.03 -12.17 7.42
CA SER A 90 0.83 -12.84 7.92
C SER A 90 -0.36 -12.33 7.14
N ILE A 91 -1.24 -13.24 6.72
CA ILE A 91 -2.50 -12.91 6.05
C ILE A 91 -3.57 -12.85 7.13
N ILE A 92 -4.06 -11.65 7.41
CA ILE A 92 -5.03 -11.37 8.46
C ILE A 92 -6.42 -11.22 7.82
N ALA A 93 -7.36 -12.08 8.20
CA ALA A 93 -8.76 -11.98 7.80
C ALA A 93 -9.66 -11.47 8.93
N ASP A 94 -9.23 -11.55 10.20
CA ASP A 94 -9.99 -11.04 11.34
C ASP A 94 -9.36 -9.78 11.97
N SER A 95 -10.23 -8.87 12.42
CA SER A 95 -9.79 -7.61 13.05
C SER A 95 -9.36 -7.79 14.51
N SER A 96 -9.70 -8.93 15.14
CA SER A 96 -9.34 -9.26 16.52
C SER A 96 -7.83 -9.31 16.75
N CYS A 97 -7.04 -9.63 15.74
CA CYS A 97 -5.58 -9.72 15.84
C CYS A 97 -4.86 -8.38 15.59
N ILE A 98 -5.57 -7.33 15.17
CA ILE A 98 -4.97 -6.02 14.84
C ILE A 98 -4.63 -5.22 16.11
N THR A 99 -5.33 -5.49 17.23
CA THR A 99 -5.25 -4.67 18.45
C THR A 99 -3.91 -4.78 19.19
N SER A 100 -3.05 -5.74 18.87
CA SER A 100 -1.73 -5.91 19.53
C SER A 100 -0.53 -5.44 18.70
N GLN A 101 -0.73 -4.93 17.48
CA GLN A 101 0.35 -4.44 16.62
C GLN A 101 0.17 -2.95 16.30
N SER A 102 -0.08 -2.16 17.34
CA SER A 102 0.01 -0.71 17.28
C SER A 102 1.46 -0.28 17.51
N ASP A 103 2.25 -0.26 16.44
CA ASP A 103 3.25 0.77 16.27
C ASP A 103 3.60 0.92 14.79
N SER A 104 3.06 1.99 14.21
CA SER A 104 3.67 2.75 13.13
C SER A 104 4.00 2.02 11.82
N ASN A 105 3.17 2.31 10.80
CA ASN A 105 3.46 2.15 9.36
C ASN A 105 3.18 0.77 8.74
N SER A 106 2.12 0.08 9.15
CA SER A 106 1.57 -1.03 8.37
C SER A 106 0.85 -0.47 7.15
N TRP A 107 1.36 -0.72 5.95
CA TRP A 107 0.72 -0.28 4.71
C TRP A 107 -0.51 -1.15 4.49
N LEU A 108 -1.68 -0.62 4.86
CA LEU A 108 -2.98 -1.29 4.86
C LEU A 108 -3.52 -1.43 3.43
N ILE A 109 -2.94 -2.32 2.62
CA ILE A 109 -3.60 -2.72 1.37
C ILE A 109 -4.36 -4.00 1.65
N CYS A 110 -5.69 -3.88 1.68
CA CYS A 110 -6.58 -5.03 1.70
C CYS A 110 -6.66 -5.62 0.30
N PHE A 111 -6.55 -6.94 0.23
CA PHE A 111 -6.65 -7.69 -1.01
C PHE A 111 -7.81 -8.69 -0.95
N ILE A 112 -8.35 -8.99 -2.11
CA ILE A 112 -9.30 -10.07 -2.33
C ILE A 112 -8.52 -11.20 -2.99
N ILE A 113 -8.54 -12.38 -2.37
CA ILE A 113 -7.93 -13.59 -2.94
C ILE A 113 -8.87 -14.10 -4.04
N CYS A 114 -8.41 -14.21 -5.27
CA CYS A 114 -9.26 -14.62 -6.40
C CYS A 114 -8.96 -16.06 -6.84
N ASP A 115 -10.00 -16.81 -7.23
CA ASP A 115 -9.97 -18.12 -7.92
C ASP A 115 -9.92 -19.42 -7.05
N GLY A 116 -11.04 -19.81 -6.40
CA GLY A 116 -11.18 -21.14 -5.79
C GLY A 116 -12.19 -21.23 -4.64
N GLU A 117 -12.01 -22.23 -3.76
CA GLU A 117 -12.78 -22.40 -2.50
C GLU A 117 -11.91 -22.08 -1.28
N VAL A 118 -10.95 -22.95 -0.94
CA VAL A 118 -9.99 -22.77 0.16
C VAL A 118 -8.59 -22.59 -0.41
N LEU A 119 -7.87 -21.55 0.05
CA LEU A 119 -6.49 -21.31 -0.34
C LEU A 119 -5.56 -22.34 0.29
N ARG A 120 -4.75 -23.01 -0.53
CA ARG A 120 -3.78 -24.03 -0.09
C ARG A 120 -2.34 -23.59 -0.30
N TYR A 121 -1.41 -24.19 0.45
CA TYR A 121 0.01 -24.00 0.22
C TYR A 121 0.42 -24.52 -1.16
N ASP A 122 1.32 -23.77 -1.82
CA ASP A 122 1.77 -23.91 -3.21
C ASP A 122 0.68 -23.75 -4.29
N GLN A 123 -0.54 -23.38 -3.90
CA GLN A 123 -1.58 -23.01 -4.86
C GLN A 123 -1.35 -21.60 -5.40
N SER A 124 -1.47 -21.46 -6.71
CA SER A 124 -1.43 -20.15 -7.39
C SER A 124 -2.71 -19.37 -7.11
N PHE A 125 -2.56 -18.10 -6.75
CA PHE A 125 -3.65 -17.16 -6.54
C PHE A 125 -3.24 -15.75 -6.97
N ALA A 126 -4.22 -14.87 -7.10
CA ALA A 126 -4.00 -13.46 -7.40
C ALA A 126 -4.48 -12.58 -6.24
N LEU A 127 -3.75 -11.48 -6.02
CA LEU A 127 -4.08 -10.46 -5.04
C LEU A 127 -4.68 -9.25 -5.76
N ARG A 128 -5.94 -8.93 -5.48
CA ARG A 128 -6.63 -7.77 -6.07
C ARG A 128 -7.00 -6.76 -5.00
N THR A 129 -6.75 -5.47 -5.20
CA THR A 129 -7.18 -4.44 -4.26
C THR A 129 -8.70 -4.40 -4.16
N THR A 130 -9.21 -4.03 -2.99
CA THR A 130 -10.65 -3.77 -2.83
C THR A 130 -11.12 -2.65 -3.76
N ALA A 131 -12.37 -2.71 -4.22
CA ALA A 131 -13.01 -1.76 -5.16
C ALA A 131 -13.23 -0.33 -4.60
N GLY A 132 -12.34 0.14 -3.73
CA GLY A 132 -12.35 1.48 -3.16
C GLY A 132 -11.82 2.54 -4.12
N PHE A 133 -11.15 3.56 -3.56
CA PHE A 133 -10.71 4.73 -4.31
C PHE A 133 -9.75 4.42 -5.48
N ALA A 134 -8.91 3.39 -5.34
CA ALA A 134 -7.92 3.01 -6.37
C ALA A 134 -8.49 2.04 -7.44
N GLY A 135 -9.72 1.56 -7.28
CA GLY A 135 -10.28 0.49 -8.11
C GLY A 135 -9.75 -0.90 -7.77
N GLU A 136 -10.09 -1.87 -8.61
CA GLU A 136 -9.75 -3.28 -8.46
C GLU A 136 -8.45 -3.64 -9.22
N LEU A 137 -7.31 -3.20 -8.69
CA LEU A 137 -6.00 -3.43 -9.30
C LEU A 137 -5.37 -4.73 -8.80
N PHE A 138 -4.67 -5.44 -9.66
CA PHE A 138 -3.92 -6.65 -9.34
C PHE A 138 -2.48 -6.34 -8.93
N LEU A 139 -1.97 -7.06 -7.94
CA LEU A 139 -0.56 -6.99 -7.56
C LEU A 139 0.28 -7.78 -8.57
N ALA A 140 1.18 -7.08 -9.26
CA ALA A 140 2.05 -7.66 -10.27
C ALA A 140 3.53 -7.47 -9.94
N SER A 141 4.37 -8.37 -10.46
CA SER A 141 5.81 -8.22 -10.40
C SER A 141 6.51 -8.83 -11.62
N ASP A 142 7.69 -8.33 -11.96
CA ASP A 142 8.48 -8.86 -13.08
C ASP A 142 9.97 -8.84 -12.75
N HIS A 143 10.78 -9.59 -13.51
CA HIS A 143 12.23 -9.60 -13.33
C HIS A 143 12.81 -8.19 -13.43
N LYS A 144 13.78 -7.93 -12.54
CA LYS A 144 14.52 -6.68 -12.52
C LYS A 144 15.20 -6.46 -13.87
N THR A 145 14.91 -5.32 -14.49
CA THR A 145 15.63 -4.82 -15.66
C THR A 145 16.23 -3.44 -15.34
N PHE A 146 17.06 -2.90 -16.23
CA PHE A 146 17.60 -1.54 -16.07
C PHE A 146 16.50 -0.47 -16.02
N LEU A 147 15.38 -0.71 -16.70
CA LEU A 147 14.24 0.19 -16.79
C LEU A 147 13.18 -0.09 -15.71
N LYS A 148 12.94 -1.36 -15.36
CA LYS A 148 11.96 -1.77 -14.35
C LYS A 148 12.64 -2.31 -13.10
N CYS A 149 12.70 -1.48 -12.07
CA CYS A 149 13.22 -1.82 -10.76
C CYS A 149 12.73 -0.81 -9.71
N ALA A 150 12.67 -1.25 -8.46
CA ALA A 150 12.21 -0.42 -7.35
C ALA A 150 13.04 0.86 -7.24
N LYS A 151 12.37 2.01 -7.16
CA LYS A 151 13.01 3.34 -7.26
C LYS A 151 14.15 3.54 -6.26
N LYS A 152 14.02 3.04 -5.03
CA LYS A 152 15.01 3.22 -3.95
C LYS A 152 16.01 2.06 -3.87
N SER A 153 15.52 0.84 -3.69
CA SER A 153 16.38 -0.34 -3.48
C SER A 153 17.01 -0.88 -4.77
N ARG A 154 16.48 -0.48 -5.94
CA ARG A 154 16.80 -1.06 -7.25
C ARG A 154 16.58 -2.58 -7.27
N LEU A 155 15.75 -3.14 -6.40
CA LEU A 155 15.35 -4.55 -6.42
C LEU A 155 14.17 -4.78 -7.35
N GLN A 156 13.62 -6.00 -7.37
CA GLN A 156 12.40 -6.31 -8.08
C GLN A 156 11.28 -5.37 -7.65
N GLU A 157 10.60 -4.71 -8.59
CA GLU A 157 9.51 -3.80 -8.26
C GLU A 157 8.18 -4.54 -8.13
N LEU A 158 7.31 -3.98 -7.29
CA LEU A 158 5.90 -4.37 -7.19
C LEU A 158 5.08 -3.23 -7.79
N SER A 159 4.16 -3.59 -8.67
CA SER A 159 3.23 -2.65 -9.31
C SER A 159 1.79 -3.10 -9.10
N LEU A 160 0.87 -2.14 -9.13
CA LEU A 160 -0.56 -2.39 -9.21
C LEU A 160 -0.99 -2.16 -10.66
N VAL A 161 -1.62 -3.16 -11.28
CA VAL A 161 -1.99 -3.17 -12.70
C VAL A 161 -3.47 -3.48 -12.84
N ASP A 162 -4.14 -2.84 -13.80
CA ASP A 162 -5.58 -3.05 -14.06
C ASP A 162 -5.84 -4.35 -14.85
N GLU A 163 -4.98 -4.66 -15.82
CA GLU A 163 -5.07 -5.88 -16.61
C GLU A 163 -4.54 -7.11 -15.84
N PHE A 164 -5.31 -8.19 -15.88
CA PHE A 164 -4.92 -9.46 -15.26
C PHE A 164 -3.98 -10.24 -16.17
N ASP A 165 -2.72 -10.35 -15.74
CA ASP A 165 -1.64 -11.01 -16.47
C ASP A 165 -1.00 -12.14 -15.68
N PHE A 166 -0.18 -12.95 -16.36
CA PHE A 166 0.59 -14.00 -15.70
C PHE A 166 1.58 -13.47 -14.64
N LEU A 167 1.92 -12.18 -14.70
CA LEU A 167 2.75 -11.46 -13.72
C LEU A 167 2.02 -11.20 -12.40
N CYS A 168 0.72 -11.49 -12.33
CA CYS A 168 -0.11 -11.30 -11.14
C CYS A 168 -0.27 -12.57 -10.31
N TRP A 169 0.41 -13.67 -10.69
CA TRP A 169 0.33 -14.94 -9.98
C TRP A 169 1.31 -15.02 -8.82
N TRP A 170 0.76 -15.31 -7.66
CA TRP A 170 1.46 -15.52 -6.41
C TRP A 170 1.13 -16.89 -5.84
N LYS A 171 1.98 -17.40 -4.96
CA LYS A 171 1.72 -18.63 -4.22
C LYS A 171 2.12 -18.48 -2.77
N VAL A 172 1.36 -19.11 -1.88
CA VAL A 172 1.66 -19.14 -0.45
C VAL A 172 2.59 -20.31 -0.19
N ILE A 173 3.73 -20.02 0.42
CA ILE A 173 4.74 -20.99 0.79
C ILE A 173 4.78 -21.07 2.32
N TYR A 174 4.88 -22.29 2.85
CA TYR A 174 5.04 -22.51 4.27
C TYR A 174 6.35 -21.88 4.79
N PHE A 175 6.28 -21.28 5.98
CA PHE A 175 7.35 -20.48 6.56
C PHE A 175 8.63 -21.31 6.78
N ASP A 176 8.52 -22.48 7.45
CA ASP A 176 9.66 -23.36 7.70
C ASP A 176 10.06 -24.13 6.42
N PRO A 177 11.32 -24.03 5.97
CA PRO A 177 11.81 -24.82 4.84
C PRO A 177 11.76 -26.34 5.04
N GLN A 178 11.90 -26.85 6.27
CA GLN A 178 11.95 -28.29 6.55
C GLN A 178 10.57 -28.95 6.43
N GLU A 179 9.53 -28.28 6.93
CA GLU A 179 8.16 -28.79 6.92
C GLU A 179 7.39 -28.46 5.63
N ARG A 180 8.03 -27.79 4.67
CA ARG A 180 7.37 -27.28 3.47
C ARG A 180 6.76 -28.37 2.61
N LEU A 181 7.47 -29.48 2.43
CA LEU A 181 7.02 -30.59 1.58
C LEU A 181 5.82 -31.31 2.21
N GLU A 182 5.78 -31.40 3.53
CA GLU A 182 4.72 -32.08 4.27
C GLU A 182 3.42 -31.26 4.28
N ASN A 183 3.54 -29.93 4.27
CA ASN A 183 2.41 -29.00 4.28
C ASN A 183 1.94 -28.59 2.87
N GLU A 184 2.52 -29.13 1.80
CA GLU A 184 2.10 -28.83 0.43
C GLU A 184 0.65 -29.27 0.18
N GLY A 185 -0.19 -28.37 -0.36
CA GLY A 185 -1.61 -28.65 -0.63
C GLY A 185 -2.54 -28.63 0.59
N TYR A 186 -2.02 -28.41 1.80
CA TYR A 186 -2.84 -28.18 2.99
C TYR A 186 -3.46 -26.76 2.98
N PRO A 187 -4.64 -26.58 3.58
CA PRO A 187 -5.31 -25.28 3.66
C PRO A 187 -4.52 -24.30 4.53
N VAL A 188 -4.44 -23.05 4.10
CA VAL A 188 -3.71 -22.00 4.80
C VAL A 188 -4.57 -21.46 5.95
N GLN A 189 -4.03 -21.50 7.16
CA GLN A 189 -4.69 -20.97 8.35
C GLN A 189 -4.66 -19.44 8.37
N VAL A 190 -5.76 -18.83 8.83
CA VAL A 190 -5.83 -17.38 9.05
C VAL A 190 -4.84 -16.97 10.14
N ASN A 191 -4.24 -15.78 10.01
CA ASN A 191 -3.28 -15.21 10.98
C ASN A 191 -1.99 -16.04 11.18
N SER A 192 -1.74 -17.03 10.32
CA SER A 192 -0.49 -17.79 10.34
C SER A 192 0.62 -17.03 9.61
N LYS A 193 1.87 -17.26 10.02
CA LYS A 193 3.06 -16.73 9.34
C LYS A 193 3.27 -17.50 8.04
N VAL A 194 3.38 -16.78 6.94
CA VAL A 194 3.54 -17.35 5.60
C VAL A 194 4.57 -16.57 4.78
N LEU A 195 5.05 -17.19 3.73
CA LEU A 195 5.85 -16.54 2.69
C LEU A 195 5.00 -16.43 1.43
N ILE A 196 4.91 -15.25 0.84
CA ILE A 196 4.22 -15.07 -0.44
C ILE A 196 5.26 -14.95 -1.53
N SER A 197 5.28 -15.88 -2.48
CA SER A 197 6.26 -15.93 -3.56
C SER A 197 5.61 -15.68 -4.90
N HIS A 198 6.29 -14.94 -5.77
CA HIS A 198 5.84 -14.68 -7.12
C HIS A 198 6.08 -15.91 -8.01
N CYS A 199 5.07 -16.38 -8.74
CA CYS A 199 5.16 -17.64 -9.49
C CYS A 199 6.20 -17.61 -10.61
N LYS A 200 6.39 -16.47 -11.29
CA LYS A 200 7.38 -16.36 -12.38
C LYS A 200 8.81 -16.22 -11.86
N THR A 201 9.03 -15.34 -10.89
CA THR A 201 10.40 -14.99 -10.45
C THR A 201 10.89 -15.84 -9.27
N ASN A 202 9.99 -16.58 -8.62
CA ASN A 202 10.24 -17.35 -7.39
C ASN A 202 10.87 -16.49 -6.26
N GLN A 203 10.61 -15.19 -6.28
CA GLN A 203 11.05 -14.26 -5.24
C GLN A 203 9.90 -14.00 -4.27
N CYS A 204 10.24 -13.94 -2.97
CA CYS A 204 9.26 -13.65 -1.93
C CYS A 204 9.01 -12.15 -1.81
N LEU A 205 7.77 -11.77 -1.49
CA LEU A 205 7.43 -10.42 -1.05
C LEU A 205 8.22 -10.08 0.21
N ALA A 206 8.77 -8.87 0.25
CA ALA A 206 9.58 -8.41 1.37
C ALA A 206 9.34 -6.92 1.63
N ALA A 207 9.20 -6.54 2.89
CA ALA A 207 9.16 -5.13 3.30
C ALA A 207 10.56 -4.69 3.70
N LEU A 208 11.12 -3.72 2.97
CA LEU A 208 12.44 -3.18 3.24
C LEU A 208 12.32 -2.02 4.24
N GLY A 209 12.78 -2.23 5.48
CA GLY A 209 12.71 -1.23 6.55
C GLY A 209 13.52 0.05 6.28
N ASN A 210 14.53 -0.02 5.40
CA ASN A 210 15.50 1.07 5.20
C ASN A 210 15.05 2.14 4.18
N HIS A 211 13.83 2.07 3.66
CA HIS A 211 13.36 2.93 2.57
C HIS A 211 12.00 3.58 2.86
N ILE A 212 11.91 4.37 3.94
CA ILE A 212 10.71 5.17 4.25
C ILE A 212 10.51 6.23 3.16
N LEU A 213 9.30 6.29 2.59
CA LEU A 213 8.85 7.36 1.69
C LEU A 213 8.28 8.49 2.56
N TRP A 214 9.04 9.57 2.70
CA TRP A 214 8.57 10.88 3.15
C TRP A 214 8.25 11.76 1.94
#